data_AF-A0A4Y6R087-F1
#
_entry.id   AF-A0A4Y6R087-F1
#
_cell.length_a   1.000
_cell.length_b   1.000
_cell.length_c   1.000
_cell.angle_alpha   90.00
_cell.angle_beta   90.00
_cell.angle_gamma   90.00
#
_symmetry.space_group_name_H-M   'P 1'
#
loop_
_entity.id
_entity.type
_entity.pdbx_description
1 polymer ?
#
loop_
_entity_poly.entity_id
_entity_poly.type
_entity_poly.pdbx_seq_one_letter_code
_entity_poly.pdbx_strand_id
1 'polypeptide(L)'
;MTIDKSVFIPVDPDAAFALITRPERLRRWQAVAARVDLRVGGEYRWTITPGHSAAGNKVLGPEAEAGHTEGWNHYFERLVTLATTDDAGADDWAAAPDPLTELVSAEATLAIVQRVLRTLTHGDADKPTPCEDFTVRELVEHLVGSITGIAKSLGVAVVDQPEAAPEVRIADAAQPTLEAFQARGLEGTVDMGFAELPASMVANILNLEFLVHAWDFATATGQDLDVSPVLSDYVLGLAHNTISPQMRGKSFADETLVEESAASMDRLVAFTGRQVLAN
;
A
#
# COMPACT_ATOMS: atom_id res chain seq x y z
N MET A 1 -15.67 -18.59 22.86
CA MET A 1 -16.76 -17.76 23.39
C MET A 1 -17.40 -17.06 22.21
N THR A 2 -18.72 -17.00 22.07
CA THR A 2 -19.33 -16.25 20.94
C THR A 2 -19.28 -14.76 21.28
N ILE A 3 -18.58 -13.98 20.45
CA ILE A 3 -18.52 -12.52 20.58
C ILE A 3 -19.51 -11.94 19.57
N ASP A 4 -20.59 -11.35 20.07
CA ASP A 4 -21.54 -10.59 19.25
C ASP A 4 -21.25 -9.10 19.37
N LYS A 5 -21.01 -8.46 18.22
CA LYS A 5 -20.92 -7.00 18.12
C LYS A 5 -21.89 -6.49 17.06
N SER A 6 -22.46 -5.32 17.33
CA SER A 6 -23.40 -4.66 16.43
C SER A 6 -23.08 -3.17 16.40
N VAL A 7 -23.06 -2.60 15.20
CA VAL A 7 -22.89 -1.17 14.97
C VAL A 7 -24.01 -0.69 14.04
N PHE A 8 -24.51 0.52 14.27
CA PHE A 8 -25.49 1.14 13.39
C PHE A 8 -24.76 1.94 12.31
N ILE A 9 -25.02 1.61 11.05
CA ILE A 9 -24.46 2.32 9.89
C ILE A 9 -25.60 3.12 9.25
N PRO A 10 -25.47 4.45 9.07
CA PRO A 10 -26.56 5.30 8.62
C PRO A 10 -26.76 5.26 7.09
N VAL A 11 -26.78 4.07 6.50
CA VAL A 11 -27.02 3.82 5.07
C VAL A 11 -28.07 2.71 4.89
N ASP A 12 -28.64 2.59 3.71
CA ASP A 12 -29.58 1.50 3.41
C ASP A 12 -28.89 0.12 3.34
N PRO A 13 -29.65 -1.00 3.40
CA PRO A 13 -29.08 -2.34 3.42
C PRO A 13 -28.21 -2.71 2.20
N ASP A 14 -28.54 -2.22 1.00
CA ASP A 14 -27.77 -2.54 -0.21
C ASP A 14 -26.44 -1.77 -0.21
N ALA A 15 -26.46 -0.52 0.24
CA ALA A 15 -25.26 0.27 0.48
C ALA A 15 -24.39 -0.34 1.58
N ALA A 16 -24.99 -0.80 2.68
CA ALA A 16 -24.29 -1.48 3.78
C ALA A 16 -23.67 -2.80 3.31
N PHE A 17 -24.39 -3.61 2.54
CA PHE A 17 -23.88 -4.84 1.96
C PHE A 17 -22.68 -4.56 1.04
N ALA A 18 -22.78 -3.55 0.18
CA ALA A 18 -21.68 -3.17 -0.69
C ALA A 18 -20.40 -2.76 0.07
N LEU A 19 -20.51 -2.17 1.27
CA LEU A 19 -19.35 -1.79 2.11
C LEU A 19 -18.51 -2.99 2.57
N ILE A 20 -19.14 -4.16 2.71
CA ILE A 20 -18.49 -5.38 3.21
C ILE A 20 -18.19 -6.39 2.11
N THR A 21 -18.85 -6.29 0.97
CA THR A 21 -18.72 -7.27 -0.13
C THR A 21 -17.91 -6.78 -1.32
N ARG A 22 -17.76 -5.47 -1.50
CA ARG A 22 -16.98 -4.92 -2.60
C ARG A 22 -15.55 -4.60 -2.13
N PRO A 23 -14.50 -5.19 -2.72
CA PRO A 23 -13.12 -4.99 -2.31
C PRO A 23 -12.70 -3.52 -2.15
N GLU A 24 -13.05 -2.67 -3.11
CA GLU A 24 -12.74 -1.25 -3.10
C GLU A 24 -13.42 -0.50 -1.95
N ARG A 25 -14.60 -0.97 -1.51
CA ARG A 25 -15.28 -0.39 -0.35
C ARG A 25 -14.70 -0.93 0.95
N LEU A 26 -14.40 -2.21 1.03
CA LEU A 26 -13.81 -2.84 2.20
C LEU A 26 -12.45 -2.21 2.54
N ARG A 27 -11.64 -1.90 1.53
CA ARG A 27 -10.35 -1.24 1.71
C ARG A 27 -10.43 0.18 2.28
N ARG A 28 -11.56 0.85 2.11
CA ARG A 28 -11.72 2.23 2.60
C ARG A 28 -11.85 2.34 4.11
N TRP A 29 -12.24 1.27 4.81
CA TRP A 29 -12.47 1.33 6.26
C TRP A 29 -11.85 0.17 7.04
N GLN A 30 -11.62 -0.99 6.43
CA GLN A 30 -11.19 -2.21 7.14
C GLN A 30 -9.85 -2.79 6.70
N ALA A 31 -9.50 -2.71 5.41
CA ALA A 31 -8.43 -3.51 4.85
C ALA A 31 -7.41 -2.70 4.04
N VAL A 32 -6.15 -3.11 4.05
CA VAL A 32 -5.13 -2.63 3.11
C VAL A 32 -5.36 -3.23 1.72
N ALA A 33 -5.61 -4.53 1.68
CA ALA A 33 -5.86 -5.30 0.47
C ALA A 33 -7.02 -6.27 0.69
N ALA A 34 -7.85 -6.47 -0.33
CA ALA A 34 -9.03 -7.32 -0.22
C ALA A 34 -9.34 -8.00 -1.54
N ARG A 35 -9.58 -9.32 -1.48
CA ARG A 35 -10.20 -10.10 -2.55
C ARG A 35 -11.40 -10.86 -2.00
N VAL A 36 -12.51 -10.83 -2.74
CA VAL A 36 -13.75 -11.53 -2.38
C VAL A 36 -14.29 -12.26 -3.61
N ASP A 37 -14.35 -13.61 -3.57
CA ASP A 37 -15.12 -14.41 -4.53
C ASP A 37 -16.41 -14.91 -3.87
N LEU A 38 -17.52 -14.23 -4.11
CA LEU A 38 -18.83 -14.55 -3.53
C LEU A 38 -19.53 -15.66 -4.33
N ARG A 39 -18.99 -16.87 -4.24
CA ARG A 39 -19.60 -18.09 -4.80
C ARG A 39 -19.55 -19.22 -3.78
N VAL A 40 -20.42 -20.22 -3.93
CA VAL A 40 -20.37 -21.43 -3.08
C VAL A 40 -19.02 -22.12 -3.30
N GLY A 41 -18.17 -22.12 -2.26
CA GLY A 41 -16.78 -22.62 -2.32
C GLY A 41 -15.73 -21.57 -2.70
N GLY A 42 -16.09 -20.28 -2.79
CA GLY A 42 -15.17 -19.19 -3.06
C GLY A 42 -14.26 -18.87 -1.87
N GLU A 43 -13.04 -18.42 -2.17
CA GLU A 43 -12.05 -18.00 -1.16
C GLU A 43 -12.19 -16.50 -0.86
N TYR A 44 -12.02 -16.13 0.42
CA TYR A 44 -11.81 -14.75 0.84
C TYR A 44 -10.41 -14.63 1.44
N ARG A 45 -9.72 -13.54 1.11
CA ARG A 45 -8.45 -13.15 1.73
C ARG A 45 -8.33 -11.63 1.84
N TRP A 46 -8.13 -11.13 3.05
CA TRP A 46 -7.99 -9.69 3.34
C TRP A 46 -6.76 -9.45 4.22
N THR A 47 -6.02 -8.38 3.98
CA THR A 47 -5.05 -7.82 4.92
C THR A 47 -5.72 -6.69 5.66
N ILE A 48 -5.89 -6.83 6.97
CA ILE A 48 -6.69 -5.93 7.80
C ILE A 48 -5.80 -4.77 8.28
N THR A 49 -4.80 -5.09 9.10
CA THR A 49 -3.59 -4.28 9.29
C THR A 49 -2.41 -4.92 8.54
N PRO A 50 -1.35 -4.15 8.23
CA PRO A 50 -0.08 -4.73 7.78
C PRO A 50 0.37 -5.89 8.69
N GLY A 51 0.78 -7.01 8.07
CA GLY A 51 1.18 -8.24 8.75
C GLY A 51 0.04 -9.15 9.24
N HIS A 52 -1.22 -8.70 9.16
CA HIS A 52 -2.38 -9.45 9.66
C HIS A 52 -3.39 -9.73 8.55
N SER A 53 -3.24 -10.90 7.92
CA SER A 53 -4.17 -11.35 6.89
C SER A 53 -5.10 -12.46 7.39
N ALA A 54 -6.36 -12.40 6.97
CA ALA A 54 -7.37 -13.43 7.20
C ALA A 54 -7.68 -14.17 5.89
N ALA A 55 -7.69 -15.51 5.90
CA ALA A 55 -8.17 -16.34 4.79
C ALA A 55 -8.81 -17.65 5.29
N GLY A 56 -9.98 -18.02 4.77
CA GLY A 56 -10.64 -19.31 5.02
C GLY A 56 -11.26 -19.53 6.42
N ASN A 57 -11.93 -20.68 6.59
CA ASN A 57 -12.83 -20.98 7.72
C ASN A 57 -12.03 -21.41 8.97
N LYS A 58 -11.90 -20.53 9.97
CA LYS A 58 -11.12 -20.81 11.19
C LYS A 58 -11.96 -20.66 12.45
N VAL A 59 -11.81 -21.59 13.39
CA VAL A 59 -12.25 -21.44 14.79
C VAL A 59 -11.05 -20.92 15.59
N LEU A 60 -11.23 -19.79 16.29
CA LEU A 60 -10.17 -19.06 16.97
C LEU A 60 -10.01 -19.53 18.43
N GLY A 61 -8.79 -19.38 18.98
CA GLY A 61 -8.51 -19.58 20.40
C GLY A 61 -8.68 -18.29 21.23
N PRO A 62 -8.64 -18.34 22.57
CA PRO A 62 -9.04 -17.24 23.46
C PRO A 62 -8.23 -15.94 23.34
N GLU A 63 -6.93 -16.03 23.04
CA GLU A 63 -6.07 -14.85 22.83
C GLU A 63 -6.38 -14.16 21.50
N ALA A 64 -6.65 -14.96 20.47
CA ALA A 64 -7.16 -14.46 19.19
C ALA A 64 -8.57 -13.85 19.34
N GLU A 65 -9.41 -14.36 20.24
CA GLU A 65 -10.73 -13.76 20.54
C GLU A 65 -10.60 -12.33 21.13
N ALA A 66 -9.62 -12.09 22.02
CA ALA A 66 -9.37 -10.78 22.59
C ALA A 66 -8.83 -9.78 21.53
N GLY A 67 -7.83 -10.19 20.75
CA GLY A 67 -7.29 -9.36 19.66
C GLY A 67 -8.33 -9.07 18.58
N HIS A 68 -9.18 -10.04 18.24
CA HIS A 68 -10.30 -9.81 17.32
C HIS A 68 -11.32 -8.81 17.89
N THR A 69 -11.58 -8.83 19.19
CA THR A 69 -12.49 -7.87 19.83
C THR A 69 -11.93 -6.45 19.71
N GLU A 70 -10.66 -6.26 19.99
CA GLU A 70 -10.01 -4.95 19.85
C GLU A 70 -10.05 -4.47 18.40
N GLY A 71 -9.67 -5.33 17.44
CA GLY A 71 -9.75 -5.03 16.02
C GLY A 71 -11.15 -4.64 15.56
N TRP A 72 -12.18 -5.39 15.96
CA TRP A 72 -13.55 -5.03 15.59
C TRP A 72 -14.03 -3.70 16.20
N ASN A 73 -13.54 -3.29 17.37
CA ASN A 73 -13.87 -1.95 17.90
C ASN A 73 -13.29 -0.88 16.99
N HIS A 74 -12.01 -1.00 16.67
CA HIS A 74 -11.30 -0.09 15.79
C HIS A 74 -11.97 0.03 14.42
N TYR A 75 -12.19 -1.09 13.71
CA TYR A 75 -12.73 -1.04 12.36
C TYR A 75 -14.21 -0.67 12.29
N PHE A 76 -15.04 -0.99 13.29
CA PHE A 76 -16.45 -0.58 13.25
C PHE A 76 -16.63 0.92 13.40
N GLU A 77 -15.81 1.60 14.19
CA GLU A 77 -15.83 3.06 14.23
C GLU A 77 -15.46 3.65 12.86
N ARG A 78 -14.44 3.08 12.21
CA ARG A 78 -14.03 3.47 10.86
C ARG A 78 -15.11 3.23 9.81
N LEU A 79 -15.86 2.12 9.89
CA LEU A 79 -16.99 1.83 9.02
C LEU A 79 -18.09 2.89 9.13
N VAL A 80 -18.40 3.29 10.36
CA VAL A 80 -19.41 4.33 10.63
C VAL A 80 -18.95 5.66 10.06
N THR A 81 -17.68 6.02 10.24
CA THR A 81 -17.09 7.21 9.63
C THR A 81 -17.19 7.14 8.12
N LEU A 82 -16.71 6.08 7.46
CA LEU A 82 -16.82 5.92 6.01
C LEU A 82 -18.26 6.08 5.52
N ALA A 83 -19.22 5.45 6.19
CA ALA A 83 -20.61 5.52 5.78
C ALA A 83 -21.23 6.91 5.93
N THR A 84 -20.65 7.78 6.76
CA THR A 84 -21.14 9.14 6.99
C THR A 84 -20.39 10.20 6.18
N THR A 85 -19.10 10.00 5.93
CA THR A 85 -18.21 11.00 5.32
C THR A 85 -17.69 10.60 3.94
N ASP A 86 -17.92 9.36 3.50
CA ASP A 86 -17.28 8.70 2.35
C ASP A 86 -15.74 8.58 2.45
N ASP A 87 -15.15 8.87 3.62
CA ASP A 87 -13.73 8.67 3.93
C ASP A 87 -13.50 8.36 5.42
N ALA A 88 -12.98 7.17 5.73
CA ALA A 88 -12.63 6.78 7.11
C ALA A 88 -11.36 7.47 7.64
N GLY A 89 -10.60 8.17 6.78
CA GLY A 89 -9.32 8.78 7.14
C GLY A 89 -8.17 7.77 7.28
N ALA A 90 -7.01 8.25 7.76
CA ALA A 90 -5.86 7.40 8.08
C ALA A 90 -6.25 6.33 9.09
N ASP A 91 -5.66 5.16 8.96
CA ASP A 91 -5.70 4.13 10.00
C ASP A 91 -4.42 4.23 10.84
N ASP A 92 -4.56 4.66 12.09
CA ASP A 92 -3.44 4.77 13.03
C ASP A 92 -2.76 3.42 13.30
N TRP A 93 -3.49 2.30 13.17
CA TRP A 93 -2.92 0.96 13.30
C TRP A 93 -2.11 0.55 12.07
N ALA A 94 -2.44 1.09 10.90
CA ALA A 94 -1.64 0.92 9.68
C ALA A 94 -0.46 1.89 9.60
N ALA A 95 -0.50 3.00 10.34
CA ALA A 95 0.51 4.06 10.29
C ALA A 95 1.87 3.63 10.87
N ALA A 96 1.90 2.76 11.88
CA ALA A 96 3.13 2.30 12.52
C ALA A 96 3.03 0.81 12.95
N PRO A 97 3.04 -0.13 11.99
CA PRO A 97 2.93 -1.54 12.32
C PRO A 97 4.17 -2.06 13.04
N ASP A 98 3.98 -3.00 13.97
CA ASP A 98 5.04 -3.67 14.73
C ASP A 98 4.80 -5.20 14.70
N PRO A 99 5.77 -6.02 14.24
CA PRO A 99 7.10 -5.65 13.75
C PRO A 99 7.12 -5.13 12.31
N LEU A 100 8.03 -4.20 12.02
CA LEU A 100 8.39 -3.83 10.65
C LEU A 100 9.29 -4.91 10.03
N THR A 101 8.73 -5.60 9.04
CA THR A 101 9.46 -6.45 8.09
C THR A 101 9.27 -5.89 6.69
N GLU A 102 10.04 -6.34 5.70
CA GLU A 102 9.99 -5.84 4.33
C GLU A 102 8.58 -5.93 3.73
N LEU A 103 7.84 -7.01 4.03
CA LEU A 103 6.48 -7.23 3.52
C LEU A 103 5.43 -6.47 4.32
N VAL A 104 5.58 -6.35 5.64
CA VAL A 104 4.68 -5.53 6.47
C VAL A 104 4.82 -4.06 6.11
N SER A 105 6.04 -3.58 5.92
CA SER A 105 6.31 -2.22 5.44
C SER A 105 5.75 -2.00 4.03
N ALA A 106 5.84 -2.99 3.14
CA ALA A 106 5.26 -2.88 1.80
C ALA A 106 3.73 -2.75 1.85
N GLU A 107 3.05 -3.49 2.73
CA GLU A 107 1.61 -3.34 2.95
C GLU A 107 1.25 -1.97 3.54
N ALA A 108 2.03 -1.46 4.50
CA ALA A 108 1.80 -0.14 5.08
C ALA A 108 1.98 1.00 4.06
N THR A 109 3.04 0.92 3.25
CA THR A 109 3.31 1.91 2.19
C THR A 109 2.29 1.81 1.04
N LEU A 110 1.78 0.59 0.74
CA LEU A 110 0.64 0.41 -0.17
C LEU A 110 -0.61 1.14 0.34
N ALA A 111 -0.94 1.01 1.62
CA ALA A 111 -2.09 1.71 2.21
C ALA A 111 -1.98 3.24 2.08
N ILE A 112 -0.76 3.78 2.24
CA ILE A 112 -0.45 5.20 2.09
C ILE A 112 -0.67 5.65 0.63
N VAL A 113 -0.06 4.97 -0.35
CA VAL A 113 -0.23 5.37 -1.76
C VAL A 113 -1.68 5.23 -2.22
N GLN A 114 -2.40 4.18 -1.78
CA GLN A 114 -3.83 4.04 -2.06
C GLN A 114 -4.63 5.25 -1.58
N ARG A 115 -4.32 5.77 -0.37
CA ARG A 115 -5.02 6.95 0.15
C ARG A 115 -4.82 8.19 -0.73
N VAL A 116 -3.58 8.44 -1.17
CA VAL A 116 -3.27 9.56 -2.06
C VAL A 116 -3.93 9.38 -3.43
N LEU A 117 -4.00 8.14 -3.94
CA LEU A 117 -4.63 7.84 -5.22
C LEU A 117 -6.16 7.99 -5.20
N ARG A 118 -6.82 7.78 -4.05
CA ARG A 118 -8.29 7.90 -3.93
C ARG A 118 -8.81 9.31 -4.18
N THR A 119 -8.00 10.33 -3.90
CA THR A 119 -8.38 11.74 -4.01
C THR A 119 -8.04 12.32 -5.38
N LEU A 120 -7.32 11.57 -6.23
CA LEU A 120 -7.02 12.00 -7.58
C LEU A 120 -8.30 12.15 -8.41
N THR A 121 -8.33 13.21 -9.20
CA THR A 121 -9.39 13.51 -10.15
C THR A 121 -8.87 13.39 -11.58
N HIS A 122 -9.77 13.32 -12.56
CA HIS A 122 -9.38 13.38 -13.98
C HIS A 122 -8.61 14.67 -14.34
N GLY A 123 -8.82 15.76 -13.59
CA GLY A 123 -8.11 17.03 -13.80
C GLY A 123 -6.64 17.01 -13.34
N ASP A 124 -6.22 15.99 -12.59
CA ASP A 124 -4.85 15.84 -12.12
C ASP A 124 -3.94 15.13 -13.12
N ALA A 125 -4.51 14.46 -14.13
CA ALA A 125 -3.81 13.51 -14.99
C ALA A 125 -2.53 14.05 -15.66
N ASP A 126 -2.58 15.29 -16.16
CA ASP A 126 -1.46 15.90 -16.88
C ASP A 126 -0.61 16.85 -16.00
N LYS A 127 -0.85 16.88 -14.68
CA LYS A 127 0.00 17.65 -13.76
C LYS A 127 1.42 17.04 -13.74
N PRO A 128 2.48 17.87 -13.75
CA PRO A 128 3.84 17.38 -13.60
C PRO A 128 4.05 16.81 -12.21
N THR A 129 4.88 15.78 -12.09
CA THR A 129 5.29 15.24 -10.79
C THR A 129 6.74 15.63 -10.46
N PRO A 130 7.16 15.55 -9.19
CA PRO A 130 8.58 15.68 -8.83
C PRO A 130 9.49 14.60 -9.43
N CYS A 131 8.92 13.48 -9.90
CA CYS A 131 9.60 12.52 -10.75
C CYS A 131 9.53 13.05 -12.19
N GLU A 132 10.55 13.82 -12.59
CA GLU A 132 10.52 14.72 -13.77
C GLU A 132 10.12 14.06 -15.10
N ASP A 133 10.28 12.73 -15.22
CA ASP A 133 9.91 11.95 -16.41
C ASP A 133 8.40 11.68 -16.53
N PHE A 134 7.60 11.96 -15.50
CA PHE A 134 6.21 11.53 -15.43
C PHE A 134 5.24 12.67 -15.06
N THR A 135 4.17 12.76 -15.84
CA THR A 135 2.88 13.30 -15.38
C THR A 135 2.23 12.37 -14.36
N VAL A 136 1.21 12.82 -13.62
CA VAL A 136 0.46 11.97 -12.68
C VAL A 136 -0.07 10.69 -13.36
N ARG A 137 -0.63 10.81 -14.57
CA ARG A 137 -1.11 9.65 -15.34
C ARG A 137 0.02 8.69 -15.67
N GLU A 138 1.15 9.19 -16.15
CA GLU A 138 2.29 8.35 -16.51
C GLU A 138 2.93 7.70 -15.29
N LEU A 139 2.89 8.37 -14.12
CA LEU A 139 3.36 7.79 -12.87
C LEU A 139 2.48 6.64 -12.38
N VAL A 140 1.16 6.72 -12.60
CA VAL A 140 0.25 5.58 -12.36
C VAL A 140 0.60 4.40 -13.28
N GLU A 141 0.83 4.66 -14.58
CA GLU A 141 1.24 3.61 -15.52
C GLU A 141 2.58 2.97 -15.13
N HIS A 142 3.54 3.80 -14.71
CA HIS A 142 4.84 3.35 -14.22
C HIS A 142 4.68 2.40 -13.03
N LEU A 143 3.94 2.83 -12.00
CA LEU A 143 3.78 2.06 -10.77
C LEU A 143 3.06 0.72 -11.03
N VAL A 144 2.01 0.70 -11.85
CA VAL A 144 1.36 -0.57 -12.29
C VAL A 144 2.36 -1.46 -13.03
N GLY A 145 3.17 -0.88 -13.92
CA GLY A 145 4.22 -1.60 -14.66
C GLY A 145 5.27 -2.23 -13.74
N SER A 146 5.77 -1.49 -12.75
CA SER A 146 6.73 -1.96 -11.75
C SER A 146 6.16 -3.16 -10.97
N ILE A 147 4.92 -3.04 -10.47
CA ILE A 147 4.27 -4.09 -9.69
C ILE A 147 4.03 -5.35 -10.54
N THR A 148 3.46 -5.20 -11.74
CA THR A 148 3.15 -6.34 -12.62
C THR A 148 4.40 -7.01 -13.18
N GLY A 149 5.49 -6.25 -13.39
CA GLY A 149 6.80 -6.78 -13.73
C GLY A 149 7.34 -7.71 -12.64
N ILE A 150 7.29 -7.26 -11.38
CA ILE A 150 7.67 -8.09 -10.23
C ILE A 150 6.76 -9.31 -10.14
N ALA A 151 5.43 -9.13 -10.24
CA ALA A 151 4.48 -10.24 -10.19
C ALA A 151 4.81 -11.33 -11.21
N LYS A 152 5.11 -10.93 -12.46
CA LYS A 152 5.51 -11.84 -13.53
C LYS A 152 6.78 -12.63 -13.19
N SER A 153 7.79 -11.98 -12.62
CA SER A 153 9.01 -12.64 -12.15
C SER A 153 8.78 -13.62 -11.00
N LEU A 154 7.68 -13.46 -10.25
CA LEU A 154 7.23 -14.41 -9.24
C LEU A 154 6.33 -15.52 -9.80
N GLY A 155 6.10 -15.55 -11.12
CA GLY A 155 5.20 -16.50 -11.77
C GLY A 155 3.72 -16.19 -11.55
N VAL A 156 3.38 -14.97 -11.13
CA VAL A 156 2.00 -14.52 -10.91
C VAL A 156 1.50 -13.76 -12.13
N ALA A 157 0.36 -14.21 -12.66
CA ALA A 157 -0.36 -13.49 -13.70
C ALA A 157 -1.30 -12.46 -13.06
N VAL A 158 -0.94 -11.18 -13.19
CA VAL A 158 -1.81 -10.06 -12.84
C VAL A 158 -2.46 -9.54 -14.11
N VAL A 159 -3.79 -9.43 -14.09
CA VAL A 159 -4.55 -8.83 -15.19
C VAL A 159 -4.74 -7.36 -14.89
N ASP A 160 -4.13 -6.51 -15.71
CA ASP A 160 -4.30 -5.07 -15.61
C ASP A 160 -5.69 -4.63 -16.05
N GLN A 161 -6.23 -3.61 -15.37
CA GLN A 161 -7.54 -3.01 -15.63
C GLN A 161 -7.37 -1.49 -15.83
N PRO A 162 -6.98 -1.02 -17.03
CA PRO A 162 -6.67 0.39 -17.28
C PRO A 162 -7.83 1.36 -17.02
N GLU A 163 -9.07 0.87 -17.13
CA GLU A 163 -10.29 1.66 -16.90
C GLU A 163 -10.69 1.77 -15.42
N ALA A 164 -10.03 1.00 -14.53
CA ALA A 164 -10.29 1.09 -13.09
C ALA A 164 -9.69 2.38 -12.51
N ALA A 165 -10.28 2.86 -11.42
CA ALA A 165 -9.70 3.98 -10.67
C ALA A 165 -8.25 3.65 -10.25
N PRO A 166 -7.32 4.63 -10.25
CA PRO A 166 -5.90 4.38 -9.97
C PRO A 166 -5.65 3.60 -8.67
N GLU A 167 -6.36 3.94 -7.58
CA GLU A 167 -6.26 3.20 -6.31
C GLU A 167 -6.64 1.72 -6.47
N VAL A 168 -7.73 1.43 -7.17
CA VAL A 168 -8.20 0.05 -7.40
C VAL A 168 -7.21 -0.72 -8.25
N ARG A 169 -6.72 -0.11 -9.33
CA ARG A 169 -5.76 -0.72 -10.26
C ARG A 169 -4.45 -1.08 -9.56
N ILE A 170 -3.93 -0.19 -8.72
CA ILE A 170 -2.72 -0.43 -7.91
C ILE A 170 -2.97 -1.51 -6.86
N ALA A 171 -4.10 -1.48 -6.15
CA ALA A 171 -4.44 -2.48 -5.15
C ALA A 171 -4.52 -3.90 -5.75
N ASP A 172 -5.21 -4.02 -6.89
CA ASP A 172 -5.44 -5.30 -7.58
C ASP A 172 -4.14 -5.88 -8.17
N ALA A 173 -3.15 -5.03 -8.48
CA ALA A 173 -1.83 -5.48 -8.89
C ALA A 173 -0.91 -5.83 -7.71
N ALA A 174 -0.92 -5.00 -6.66
CA ALA A 174 -0.02 -5.15 -5.52
C ALA A 174 -0.38 -6.37 -4.65
N GLN A 175 -1.67 -6.62 -4.43
CA GLN A 175 -2.14 -7.71 -3.58
C GLN A 175 -1.60 -9.09 -3.99
N PRO A 176 -1.84 -9.61 -5.22
CA PRO A 176 -1.35 -10.93 -5.61
C PRO A 176 0.19 -11.00 -5.64
N THR A 177 0.86 -9.86 -5.84
CA THR A 177 2.32 -9.76 -5.80
C THR A 177 2.85 -9.94 -4.38
N LEU A 178 2.28 -9.24 -3.40
CA LEU A 178 2.62 -9.37 -1.98
C LEU A 178 2.29 -10.76 -1.44
N GLU A 179 1.15 -11.34 -1.84
CA GLU A 179 0.77 -12.71 -1.50
C GLU A 179 1.80 -13.74 -2.01
N ALA A 180 2.38 -13.52 -3.20
CA ALA A 180 3.42 -14.39 -3.74
C ALA A 180 4.74 -14.30 -2.96
N PHE A 181 5.12 -13.11 -2.51
CA PHE A 181 6.24 -12.95 -1.58
C PHE A 181 5.96 -13.64 -0.24
N GLN A 182 4.77 -13.49 0.33
CA GLN A 182 4.38 -14.14 1.58
C GLN A 182 4.42 -15.68 1.45
N ALA A 183 3.95 -16.22 0.32
CA ALA A 183 3.92 -17.66 0.09
C ALA A 183 5.31 -18.26 -0.14
N ARG A 184 6.19 -17.58 -0.88
CA ARG A 184 7.53 -18.10 -1.20
C ARG A 184 8.59 -17.78 -0.14
N GLY A 185 8.42 -16.68 0.60
CA GLY A 185 9.46 -16.08 1.46
C GLY A 185 10.43 -15.15 0.71
N LEU A 186 11.43 -14.64 1.45
CA LEU A 186 12.43 -13.68 0.95
C LEU A 186 13.84 -14.27 0.79
N GLU A 187 14.00 -15.58 1.00
CA GLU A 187 15.28 -16.26 0.80
C GLU A 187 15.58 -16.47 -0.69
N GLY A 188 16.86 -16.55 -1.02
CA GLY A 188 17.32 -16.84 -2.38
C GLY A 188 17.20 -15.65 -3.34
N THR A 189 17.02 -15.96 -4.62
CA THR A 189 17.00 -15.00 -5.73
C THR A 189 15.70 -15.06 -6.53
N VAL A 190 15.42 -13.98 -7.26
CA VAL A 190 14.34 -13.86 -8.24
C VAL A 190 14.96 -13.43 -9.57
N ASP A 191 14.60 -14.11 -10.66
CA ASP A 191 14.97 -13.72 -12.01
C ASP A 191 14.06 -12.59 -12.50
N MET A 192 14.63 -11.39 -12.62
CA MET A 192 13.94 -10.21 -13.13
C MET A 192 13.96 -10.11 -14.66
N GLY A 193 14.47 -11.13 -15.36
CA GLY A 193 14.63 -11.21 -16.81
C GLY A 193 15.85 -10.47 -17.34
N PHE A 194 16.35 -9.47 -16.60
CA PHE A 194 17.60 -8.77 -16.90
C PHE A 194 18.75 -9.12 -15.93
N ALA A 195 18.43 -9.67 -14.76
CA ALA A 195 19.38 -10.12 -13.75
C ALA A 195 18.68 -11.03 -12.72
N GLU A 196 19.44 -11.92 -12.08
CA GLU A 196 19.03 -12.56 -10.83
C GLU A 196 19.36 -11.62 -9.67
N LEU A 197 18.34 -11.26 -8.88
CA LEU A 197 18.47 -10.37 -7.73
C LEU A 197 18.07 -11.08 -6.44
N PRO A 198 18.64 -10.71 -5.27
CA PRO A 198 18.16 -11.19 -3.99
C PRO A 198 16.65 -10.95 -3.83
N ALA A 199 15.93 -11.98 -3.39
CA ALA A 199 14.48 -11.94 -3.20
C ALA A 199 14.04 -10.79 -2.27
N SER A 200 14.80 -10.52 -1.20
CA SER A 200 14.60 -9.38 -0.30
C SER A 200 14.77 -8.03 -0.99
N MET A 201 15.77 -7.89 -1.87
CA MET A 201 15.97 -6.66 -2.65
C MET A 201 14.77 -6.37 -3.57
N VAL A 202 14.21 -7.40 -4.21
CA VAL A 202 13.01 -7.22 -5.06
C VAL A 202 11.77 -6.84 -4.21
N ALA A 203 11.64 -7.38 -2.99
CA ALA A 203 10.58 -6.95 -2.07
C ALA A 203 10.76 -5.49 -1.60
N ASN A 204 12.01 -5.05 -1.41
CA ASN A 204 12.31 -3.66 -1.05
C ASN A 204 11.91 -2.67 -2.14
N ILE A 205 11.97 -3.06 -3.41
CA ILE A 205 11.51 -2.21 -4.51
C ILE A 205 10.06 -1.79 -4.30
N LEU A 206 9.16 -2.70 -3.91
CA LEU A 206 7.76 -2.37 -3.65
C LEU A 206 7.59 -1.28 -2.57
N ASN A 207 8.41 -1.30 -1.53
CA ASN A 207 8.38 -0.28 -0.48
C ASN A 207 8.72 1.11 -1.03
N LEU A 208 9.75 1.19 -1.87
CA LEU A 208 10.18 2.45 -2.50
C LEU A 208 9.14 2.94 -3.50
N GLU A 209 8.68 2.05 -4.38
CA GLU A 209 7.66 2.32 -5.38
C GLU A 209 6.37 2.86 -4.74
N PHE A 210 5.93 2.28 -3.62
CA PHE A 210 4.74 2.78 -2.94
C PHE A 210 4.98 4.10 -2.20
N LEU A 211 5.99 4.19 -1.33
CA LEU A 211 6.12 5.34 -0.44
C LEU A 211 6.64 6.60 -1.15
N VAL A 212 7.64 6.45 -2.02
CA VAL A 212 8.21 7.59 -2.74
C VAL A 212 7.18 8.14 -3.74
N HIS A 213 6.46 7.27 -4.44
CA HIS A 213 5.43 7.74 -5.38
C HIS A 213 4.17 8.24 -4.67
N ALA A 214 3.83 7.77 -3.47
CA ALA A 214 2.82 8.45 -2.65
C ALA A 214 3.18 9.92 -2.42
N TRP A 215 4.46 10.23 -2.15
CA TRP A 215 4.94 11.61 -2.03
C TRP A 215 4.95 12.36 -3.35
N ASP A 216 5.35 11.71 -4.45
CA ASP A 216 5.32 12.33 -5.79
C ASP A 216 3.88 12.74 -6.16
N PHE A 217 2.90 11.85 -5.94
CA PHE A 217 1.48 12.13 -6.18
C PHE A 217 0.94 13.23 -5.27
N ALA A 218 1.24 13.16 -3.96
CA ALA A 218 0.75 14.13 -2.99
C ALA A 218 1.30 15.52 -3.31
N THR A 219 2.60 15.63 -3.59
CA THR A 219 3.25 16.88 -4.00
C THR A 219 2.66 17.44 -5.30
N ALA A 220 2.50 16.59 -6.33
CA ALA A 220 1.93 17.00 -7.62
C ALA A 220 0.49 17.53 -7.51
N THR A 221 -0.26 17.07 -6.51
CA THR A 221 -1.68 17.41 -6.33
C THR A 221 -1.96 18.33 -5.14
N GLY A 222 -0.92 18.76 -4.42
CA GLY A 222 -1.04 19.65 -3.26
C GLY A 222 -1.73 18.99 -2.05
N GLN A 223 -1.58 17.67 -1.90
CA GLN A 223 -2.08 16.93 -0.75
C GLN A 223 -1.03 16.89 0.35
N ASP A 224 -1.48 16.98 1.60
CA ASP A 224 -0.64 16.69 2.76
C ASP A 224 -0.45 15.18 2.87
N LEU A 225 0.81 14.75 3.02
CA LEU A 225 1.17 13.35 3.22
C LEU A 225 1.70 13.16 4.64
N ASP A 226 0.89 12.53 5.49
CA ASP A 226 1.29 12.15 6.84
C ASP A 226 1.81 10.70 6.85
N VAL A 227 3.07 10.53 7.26
CA VAL A 227 3.76 9.24 7.34
C VAL A 227 4.46 9.14 8.67
N SER A 228 4.27 8.01 9.36
CA SER A 228 5.01 7.72 10.59
C SER A 228 6.53 7.85 10.38
N PRO A 229 7.24 8.56 11.26
CA PRO A 229 8.69 8.63 11.19
C PRO A 229 9.36 7.25 11.24
N VAL A 230 8.79 6.32 12.00
CA VAL A 230 9.31 4.95 12.15
C VAL A 230 9.24 4.19 10.81
N LEU A 231 8.13 4.33 10.08
CA LEU A 231 7.97 3.67 8.77
C LEU A 231 8.89 4.30 7.71
N SER A 232 8.97 5.63 7.67
CA SER A 232 9.82 6.32 6.69
C SER A 232 11.31 6.12 6.96
N ASP A 233 11.74 6.05 8.22
CA ASP A 233 13.13 5.66 8.58
C ASP A 233 13.44 4.21 8.18
N TYR A 234 12.49 3.29 8.36
CA TYR A 234 12.66 1.91 7.92
C TYR A 234 12.82 1.82 6.40
N VAL A 235 11.96 2.50 5.63
CA VAL A 235 12.04 2.54 4.16
C VAL A 235 13.32 3.26 3.69
N LEU A 236 13.80 4.30 4.38
CA LEU A 236 15.11 4.90 4.12
C LEU A 236 16.25 3.88 4.30
N GLY A 237 16.19 3.06 5.35
CA GLY A 237 17.12 1.94 5.52
C GLY A 237 17.07 0.94 4.36
N LEU A 238 15.87 0.59 3.89
CA LEU A 238 15.70 -0.25 2.70
C LEU A 238 16.24 0.42 1.43
N ALA A 239 16.06 1.73 1.29
CA ALA A 239 16.55 2.51 0.16
C ALA A 239 18.08 2.43 0.06
N HIS A 240 18.80 2.63 1.17
CA HIS A 240 20.26 2.49 1.20
C HIS A 240 20.76 1.10 0.79
N ASN A 241 19.99 0.05 1.10
CA ASN A 241 20.33 -1.33 0.73
C ASN A 241 19.96 -1.70 -0.70
N THR A 242 19.11 -0.89 -1.36
CA THR A 242 18.52 -1.21 -2.67
C THR A 242 19.07 -0.33 -3.78
N ILE A 243 19.24 0.98 -3.52
CA ILE A 243 19.68 1.96 -4.51
C ILE A 243 21.21 1.95 -4.58
N SER A 244 21.74 1.25 -5.58
CA SER A 244 23.18 1.23 -5.86
C SER A 244 23.62 2.45 -6.70
N PRO A 245 24.90 2.86 -6.65
CA PRO A 245 25.41 3.94 -7.49
C PRO A 245 25.16 3.75 -9.00
N GLN A 246 25.08 2.50 -9.47
CA GLN A 246 24.84 2.18 -10.89
C GLN A 246 23.38 2.44 -11.34
N MET A 247 22.46 2.62 -10.40
CA MET A 247 21.06 2.97 -10.67
C MET A 247 20.85 4.49 -10.78
N ARG A 248 21.83 5.28 -10.32
CA ARG A 248 21.83 6.75 -10.43
C ARG A 248 22.00 7.18 -11.88
N GLY A 249 21.26 8.21 -12.30
CA GLY A 249 21.17 8.68 -13.70
C GLY A 249 20.33 7.77 -14.61
N LYS A 250 19.64 6.77 -14.04
CA LYS A 250 18.68 5.90 -14.74
C LYS A 250 17.35 5.89 -14.01
N SER A 251 17.26 5.14 -12.92
CA SER A 251 16.03 5.00 -12.12
C SER A 251 15.93 6.01 -10.99
N PHE A 252 17.06 6.59 -10.58
CA PHE A 252 17.14 7.61 -9.54
C PHE A 252 18.08 8.72 -9.99
N ALA A 253 17.78 9.98 -9.67
CA ALA A 253 18.73 11.08 -9.82
C ALA A 253 19.80 11.04 -8.72
N ASP A 254 20.80 11.92 -8.75
CA ASP A 254 21.74 12.06 -7.63
C ASP A 254 21.02 12.54 -6.36
N GLU A 255 21.46 12.06 -5.19
CA GLU A 255 20.92 12.47 -3.90
C GLU A 255 21.01 14.00 -3.72
N THR A 256 19.93 14.59 -3.22
CA THR A 256 19.83 16.02 -2.97
C THR A 256 20.19 16.35 -1.52
N LEU A 257 20.55 17.60 -1.25
CA LEU A 257 20.98 18.02 0.08
C LEU A 257 19.76 18.34 0.96
N VAL A 258 19.72 17.72 2.13
CA VAL A 258 18.82 18.07 3.24
C VAL A 258 19.63 18.08 4.55
N GLU A 259 19.17 18.83 5.54
CA GLU A 259 19.75 18.80 6.88
C GLU A 259 19.65 17.39 7.49
N GLU A 260 20.65 16.93 8.23
CA GLU A 260 20.61 15.61 8.88
C GLU A 260 19.44 15.48 9.87
N SER A 261 18.97 16.61 10.42
CA SER A 261 17.83 16.75 11.33
C SER A 261 16.48 16.86 10.61
N ALA A 262 16.46 16.87 9.27
CA ALA A 262 15.21 16.88 8.50
C ALA A 262 14.37 15.63 8.82
N ALA A 263 13.06 15.73 8.55
CA ALA A 263 12.16 14.62 8.76
C ALA A 263 12.63 13.38 7.96
N SER A 264 12.37 12.19 8.49
CA SER A 264 12.72 10.91 7.86
C SER A 264 12.20 10.79 6.43
N MET A 265 10.98 11.28 6.18
CA MET A 265 10.39 11.31 4.83
C MET A 265 11.17 12.23 3.89
N ASP A 266 11.56 13.43 4.34
CA ASP A 266 12.36 14.37 3.54
C ASP A 266 13.72 13.78 3.18
N ARG A 267 14.36 13.10 4.13
CA ARG A 267 15.63 12.39 3.89
C ARG A 267 15.47 11.24 2.90
N LEU A 268 14.38 10.47 2.98
CA LEU A 268 14.08 9.42 2.00
C LEU A 268 13.92 9.98 0.59
N VAL A 269 13.09 11.01 0.40
CA VAL A 269 12.86 11.56 -0.94
C VAL A 269 14.11 12.26 -1.49
N ALA A 270 14.87 12.96 -0.64
CA ALA A 270 16.15 13.55 -0.99
C ALA A 270 17.17 12.47 -1.41
N PHE A 271 17.24 11.36 -0.66
CA PHE A 271 18.06 10.21 -0.99
C PHE A 271 17.68 9.63 -2.36
N THR A 272 16.41 9.66 -2.77
CA THR A 272 16.00 9.19 -4.11
C THR A 272 16.22 10.21 -5.24
N GLY A 273 16.80 11.37 -4.92
CA GLY A 273 17.16 12.43 -5.85
C GLY A 273 16.07 13.45 -6.14
N ARG A 274 14.95 13.44 -5.39
CA ARG A 274 13.93 14.49 -5.50
C ARG A 274 14.35 15.73 -4.70
N GLN A 275 13.87 16.88 -5.12
CA GLN A 275 14.04 18.14 -4.39
C GLN A 275 12.95 18.26 -3.32
N VAL A 276 13.34 18.38 -2.06
CA VAL A 276 12.43 18.75 -0.97
C VAL A 276 12.26 20.25 -1.01
N LEU A 277 11.03 20.73 -1.25
CA LEU A 277 10.74 22.15 -1.09
C LEU A 277 10.72 22.47 0.40
N ALA A 278 11.55 23.41 0.84
CA ALA A 278 11.47 23.93 2.19
C ALA A 278 10.12 24.64 2.36
N ASN A 279 9.27 24.11 3.25
CA ASN A 279 8.05 24.79 3.71
C ASN A 279 8.37 26.03 4.54
#